data_AF-A0AAV8WXW7-F1
#
_entry.id   AF-A0AAV8WXW7-F1
#
_cell.length_a   1.000
_cell.length_b   1.000
_cell.length_c   1.000
_cell.angle_alpha   90.00
_cell.angle_beta   90.00
_cell.angle_gamma   90.00
#
_symmetry.space_group_name_H-M   'P 1'
#
loop_
_entity.id
_entity.type
_entity.pdbx_description
1 polymer ?
#
loop_
_entity_poly.entity_id
_entity_poly.type
_entity_poly.pdbx_seq_one_letter_code
_entity_poly.pdbx_strand_id
1 'polypeptide(L)'
;MDNKRIKTPFKDDRPGQKWYLRFLRRHPEIRARTPETINKVRATVTEEHIRIWFRELKSYLLEIHAADLLEDPSRILNGDESGFSLGPKMGKVLGPKGFRNLYDVRICQIHGSWESQSLAGCDLMFFFLNMSQIV
;
A
#
# COMPACT_ATOMS: atom_id res chain seq x y z
N MET A 1 13.82 1.29 -33.13
CA MET A 1 12.55 0.60 -32.89
C MET A 1 11.49 1.31 -33.70
N ASP A 2 11.15 0.78 -34.87
CA ASP A 2 10.19 1.40 -35.79
C ASP A 2 8.80 1.44 -35.16
N ASN A 3 8.35 2.65 -34.83
CA ASN A 3 7.02 2.93 -34.30
C ASN A 3 6.01 2.92 -35.45
N LYS A 4 5.75 1.74 -36.04
CA LYS A 4 4.68 1.56 -37.04
C LYS A 4 3.35 1.76 -36.33
N ARG A 5 2.71 2.91 -36.55
CA ARG A 5 1.33 3.20 -36.11
C ARG A 5 0.40 2.15 -36.72
N ILE A 6 0.05 1.13 -35.95
CA ILE A 6 -0.96 0.14 -36.33
C ILE A 6 -2.28 0.91 -36.46
N LYS A 7 -2.80 1.06 -37.69
CA LYS A 7 -4.13 1.63 -37.90
C LYS A 7 -5.15 0.67 -37.31
N THR A 8 -5.74 1.05 -36.19
CA THR A 8 -6.83 0.27 -35.59
C THR A 8 -8.17 0.74 -36.16
N PRO A 9 -9.14 -0.17 -36.38
CA PRO A 9 -10.46 0.19 -36.90
C PRO A 9 -11.38 0.78 -35.82
N PHE A 10 -10.83 1.24 -34.70
CA PHE A 10 -11.61 1.70 -33.56
C PHE A 10 -12.10 3.13 -33.79
N LYS A 11 -13.34 3.40 -33.42
CA LYS A 11 -13.87 4.77 -33.37
C LYS A 11 -13.11 5.53 -32.27
N ASP A 12 -12.59 6.70 -32.61
CA ASP A 12 -11.83 7.57 -31.70
C ASP A 12 -10.61 6.88 -31.06
N ASP A 13 -10.00 5.92 -31.76
CA ASP A 13 -8.89 5.08 -31.28
C ASP A 13 -9.17 4.35 -29.95
N ARG A 14 -10.47 4.13 -29.64
CA ARG A 14 -10.90 3.48 -28.40
C ARG A 14 -11.69 2.20 -28.67
N PRO A 15 -11.31 1.07 -28.06
CA PRO A 15 -12.10 -0.14 -28.18
C PRO A 15 -13.47 0.05 -27.52
N GLY A 16 -14.53 -0.27 -28.26
CA GLY A 16 -15.89 -0.24 -27.74
C GLY A 16 -16.16 -1.37 -26.72
N GLN A 17 -17.27 -1.27 -25.99
CA GLN A 17 -17.69 -2.24 -24.98
C GLN A 17 -17.72 -3.69 -25.49
N LYS A 18 -18.22 -3.89 -26.72
CA LYS A 18 -18.27 -5.23 -27.35
C LYS A 18 -16.88 -5.83 -27.58
N TRP A 19 -15.91 -4.99 -27.95
CA TRP A 19 -14.53 -5.43 -28.08
C TRP A 19 -13.96 -5.84 -26.72
N TYR A 20 -14.19 -5.01 -25.68
CA TYR A 20 -13.72 -5.28 -24.32
C TYR A 20 -14.24 -6.61 -23.77
N LEU A 21 -15.54 -6.88 -23.91
CA LEU A 21 -16.14 -8.15 -23.47
C LEU A 21 -15.56 -9.35 -24.25
N ARG A 22 -15.37 -9.20 -25.56
CA ARG A 22 -14.75 -10.26 -26.40
C ARG A 22 -13.27 -10.45 -26.09
N PHE A 23 -12.56 -9.41 -25.69
CA PHE A 23 -11.18 -9.47 -25.24
C PHE A 23 -11.07 -10.29 -23.95
N LEU A 24 -11.85 -9.94 -22.92
CA LEU A 24 -11.87 -10.71 -21.66
C LEU A 24 -12.29 -12.16 -21.85
N ARG A 25 -13.17 -12.45 -22.82
CA ARG A 25 -13.56 -13.83 -23.15
C ARG A 25 -12.42 -14.63 -23.79
N ARG A 26 -11.58 -13.99 -24.60
CA ARG A 26 -10.41 -14.63 -25.24
C ARG A 26 -9.25 -14.81 -24.26
N HIS A 27 -9.20 -13.97 -23.23
CA HIS A 27 -8.15 -13.94 -22.22
C HIS A 27 -8.73 -14.25 -20.83
N PRO A 28 -9.18 -15.50 -20.57
CA PRO A 28 -9.76 -15.88 -19.28
C PRO A 28 -8.77 -15.74 -18.10
N GLU A 29 -7.48 -15.62 -18.39
CA GLU A 29 -6.39 -15.29 -17.48
C GLU A 29 -6.42 -13.82 -17.01
N ILE A 30 -7.25 -12.95 -17.59
CA ILE A 30 -7.39 -11.54 -17.20
C ILE A 30 -8.76 -11.31 -16.55
N ARG A 31 -8.79 -10.62 -15.41
CA ARG A 31 -10.01 -10.32 -14.64
C ARG A 31 -10.02 -8.86 -14.20
N ALA A 32 -11.22 -8.26 -14.15
CA ALA A 32 -11.42 -6.97 -13.50
C ALA A 32 -11.41 -7.16 -11.97
N ARG A 33 -10.59 -6.36 -11.28
CA ARG A 33 -10.33 -6.44 -9.84
C ARG A 33 -10.34 -5.05 -9.22
N THR A 34 -10.69 -4.96 -7.94
CA THR A 34 -10.52 -3.72 -7.18
C THR A 34 -9.14 -3.75 -6.55
N PRO A 35 -8.25 -2.78 -6.86
CA PRO A 35 -6.93 -2.75 -6.25
C PRO A 35 -7.03 -2.30 -4.78
N GLU A 36 -6.13 -2.83 -3.95
CA GLU A 36 -5.89 -2.35 -2.60
C GLU A 36 -5.08 -1.06 -2.69
N THR A 37 -5.58 0.02 -2.09
CA THR A 37 -4.84 1.28 -2.06
C THR A 37 -3.79 1.19 -0.96
N ILE A 38 -2.52 1.39 -1.33
CA ILE A 38 -1.41 1.47 -0.37
C ILE A 38 -0.79 2.86 -0.41
N ASN A 39 -0.39 3.35 0.75
CA ASN A 39 0.34 4.61 0.85
C ASN A 39 1.76 4.44 0.31
N LYS A 40 2.26 5.43 -0.43
CA LYS A 40 3.62 5.44 -0.99
C LYS A 40 4.69 5.21 0.09
N VAL A 41 4.52 5.80 1.28
CA VAL A 41 5.49 5.65 2.37
C VAL A 41 5.61 4.18 2.80
N ARG A 42 4.48 3.49 3.00
CA ARG A 42 4.44 2.04 3.25
C ARG A 42 5.09 1.22 2.14
N ALA A 43 4.92 1.61 0.88
CA ALA A 43 5.53 0.93 -0.25
C ALA A 43 7.07 1.09 -0.30
N THR A 44 7.63 2.10 0.40
CA THR A 44 9.07 2.39 0.42
C THR A 44 9.80 1.87 1.65
N VAL A 45 9.11 1.29 2.63
CA VAL A 45 9.75 0.72 3.83
C VAL A 45 10.55 -0.54 3.44
N THR A 46 11.78 -0.64 3.94
CA THR A 46 12.69 -1.76 3.70
C THR A 46 12.98 -2.48 5.02
N GLU A 47 13.51 -3.71 4.95
CA GLU A 47 13.97 -4.45 6.14
C GLU A 47 14.96 -3.63 6.97
N GLU A 48 15.91 -2.97 6.29
CA GLU A 48 16.92 -2.16 6.96
C GLU A 48 16.30 -1.00 7.75
N HIS A 49 15.31 -0.30 7.18
CA HIS A 49 14.60 0.77 7.90
C HIS A 49 13.94 0.26 9.18
N ILE A 50 13.37 -0.95 9.16
CA ILE A 50 12.72 -1.56 10.32
C ILE A 50 13.76 -1.89 11.40
N ARG A 51 14.89 -2.50 11.01
CA ARG A 51 15.98 -2.84 11.94
C ARG A 51 16.59 -1.60 12.58
N ILE A 52 16.79 -0.54 11.80
CA ILE A 52 17.26 0.76 12.30
C ILE A 52 16.28 1.29 13.34
N TRP A 53 14.98 1.32 13.04
CA TRP A 53 13.96 1.84 13.94
C TRP A 53 13.93 1.11 15.29
N PHE A 54 13.98 -0.23 15.29
CA PHE A 54 14.00 -1.01 16.55
C PHE A 54 15.28 -0.78 17.36
N ARG A 55 16.42 -0.61 16.69
CA ARG A 55 17.69 -0.29 17.37
C ARG A 55 17.62 1.08 18.03
N GLU A 56 17.10 2.08 17.32
CA GLU A 56 16.93 3.44 17.85
C GLU A 56 15.95 3.47 19.02
N LEU A 57 14.82 2.76 18.91
CA LEU A 57 13.86 2.61 20.01
C LEU A 57 14.53 2.02 21.26
N LYS A 58 15.31 0.95 21.10
CA LYS A 58 16.01 0.32 22.23
C LYS A 58 17.02 1.26 22.88
N SER A 59 17.80 1.99 22.07
CA SER A 59 18.76 2.98 22.58
C SER A 59 18.06 4.09 23.37
N TYR A 60 16.93 4.60 22.85
CA TYR A 60 16.12 5.61 23.52
C TYR A 60 15.56 5.11 24.86
N LEU A 61 15.02 3.89 24.91
CA LEU A 61 14.48 3.30 26.14
C LEU A 61 15.56 3.10 27.22
N LEU A 62 16.80 2.78 26.81
CA LEU A 62 17.94 2.70 27.73
C LEU A 62 18.33 4.07 28.29
N GLU A 63 18.30 5.13 27.46
CA GLU A 63 18.61 6.50 27.87
C GLU A 63 17.63 7.02 28.93
N ILE A 64 16.33 6.73 28.79
CA ILE A 64 15.30 7.17 29.74
C ILE A 64 15.10 6.21 30.93
N HIS A 65 15.95 5.19 31.08
CA HIS A 65 15.85 4.16 32.11
C HIS A 65 14.51 3.39 32.12
N ALA A 66 13.94 3.11 30.94
CA ALA A 66 12.66 2.42 30.77
C ALA A 66 12.77 1.13 29.94
N ALA A 67 13.92 0.45 30.01
CA ALA A 67 14.17 -0.77 29.24
C ALA A 67 13.29 -1.96 29.70
N ASP A 68 12.80 -1.94 30.93
CA ASP A 68 11.87 -2.91 31.51
C ASP A 68 10.52 -2.97 30.76
N LEU A 69 10.15 -1.91 30.03
CA LEU A 69 8.97 -1.90 29.17
C LEU A 69 9.01 -2.97 28.07
N LEU A 70 10.21 -3.39 27.63
CA LEU A 70 10.36 -4.43 26.63
C LEU A 70 10.25 -5.85 27.22
N GLU A 71 10.36 -5.99 28.53
CA GLU A 71 10.31 -7.28 29.23
C GLU A 71 8.87 -7.70 29.57
N ASP A 72 7.93 -6.74 29.60
CA ASP A 72 6.52 -6.94 29.93
C ASP A 72 5.61 -6.66 28.72
N PRO A 73 5.20 -7.71 27.98
CA PRO A 73 4.32 -7.55 26.82
C PRO A 73 2.96 -6.91 27.15
N SER A 74 2.50 -6.95 28.40
CA SER A 74 1.22 -6.37 28.80
C SER A 74 1.20 -4.83 28.70
N ARG A 75 2.38 -4.22 28.60
CA ARG A 75 2.57 -2.77 28.47
C ARG A 75 2.61 -2.30 27.01
N ILE A 76 2.58 -3.23 26.06
CA ILE A 76 2.57 -2.93 24.63
C ILE A 76 1.12 -2.77 24.17
N LEU A 77 0.72 -1.53 23.94
CA LEU A 77 -0.61 -1.20 23.43
C LEU A 77 -0.54 -0.96 21.92
N ASN A 78 -1.39 -1.65 21.16
CA ASN A 78 -1.57 -1.38 19.74
C ASN A 78 -2.73 -0.38 19.56
N GLY A 79 -2.51 0.66 18.76
CA GLY A 79 -3.51 1.65 18.40
C GLY A 79 -3.52 1.84 16.89
N ASP A 80 -4.71 1.93 16.30
CA ASP A 80 -4.85 2.12 14.87
C ASP A 80 -5.96 3.13 14.52
N GLU A 81 -5.76 3.91 13.44
CA GLU A 81 -6.73 4.87 12.93
C GLU A 81 -7.65 4.21 11.88
N SER A 82 -8.96 4.38 12.05
CA SER A 82 -9.95 3.99 11.04
C SER A 82 -10.46 5.23 10.29
N GLY A 83 -10.17 5.30 9.00
CA GLY A 83 -10.68 6.34 8.11
C GLY A 83 -11.98 5.95 7.42
N PHE A 84 -12.97 6.84 7.41
CA PHE A 84 -14.19 6.69 6.61
C PHE A 84 -14.04 7.45 5.28
N SER A 85 -14.14 6.74 4.15
CA SER A 85 -14.11 7.39 2.84
C SER A 85 -15.52 7.88 2.46
N LEU A 86 -15.67 9.21 2.40
CA LEU A 86 -16.91 9.86 1.94
C LEU A 86 -16.94 10.07 0.41
N GLY A 87 -15.86 9.72 -0.29
CA GLY A 87 -15.72 9.88 -1.74
C GLY A 87 -16.18 8.64 -2.53
N PRO A 88 -16.47 8.79 -3.84
CA PRO A 88 -16.80 7.66 -4.69
C PRO A 88 -15.62 6.68 -4.78
N LYS A 89 -15.91 5.38 -4.65
CA LYS A 89 -14.90 4.32 -4.76
C LYS A 89 -14.32 4.30 -6.17
N MET A 90 -13.00 4.16 -6.25
CA MET A 90 -12.28 4.02 -7.50
C MET A 90 -12.73 2.82 -8.34
N GLY A 91 -12.52 2.92 -9.65
CA GLY A 91 -12.84 1.89 -10.63
C GLY A 91 -12.01 0.61 -10.51
N LYS A 92 -12.42 -0.41 -11.25
CA LYS A 92 -11.72 -1.71 -11.32
C LYS A 92 -10.56 -1.64 -12.31
N VAL A 93 -9.46 -2.31 -11.99
CA VAL A 93 -8.30 -2.51 -12.87
C VAL A 93 -8.33 -3.91 -13.48
N LEU A 94 -7.71 -4.10 -14.63
CA LEU A 94 -7.49 -5.44 -15.19
C LEU A 94 -6.19 -6.03 -14.63
N GLY A 95 -6.26 -7.26 -14.12
CA GLY A 95 -5.09 -7.97 -13.63
C GLY A 95 -5.19 -9.48 -13.85
N PRO A 96 -4.07 -10.20 -13.68
CA PRO A 96 -4.02 -11.64 -13.89
C PRO A 96 -4.91 -12.41 -12.88
N LYS A 97 -5.52 -13.49 -13.37
CA LYS A 97 -6.37 -14.39 -12.59
C LYS A 97 -5.50 -15.17 -11.60
N GLY A 98 -5.89 -15.17 -10.34
CA GLY A 98 -5.13 -15.83 -9.25
C GLY A 98 -4.09 -14.94 -8.58
N PHE A 99 -3.85 -13.74 -9.12
CA PHE A 99 -3.02 -12.74 -8.43
C PHE A 99 -3.79 -12.19 -7.23
N ARG A 100 -3.27 -12.44 -6.03
CA ARG A 100 -3.97 -12.11 -4.78
C ARG A 100 -4.05 -10.60 -4.58
N ASN A 101 -2.92 -9.93 -4.75
CA ASN A 101 -2.78 -8.54 -4.35
C ASN A 101 -2.46 -7.67 -5.56
N LEU A 102 -3.37 -6.75 -5.88
CA LEU A 102 -3.17 -5.68 -6.86
C LEU A 102 -3.13 -4.39 -6.10
N TYR A 103 -2.00 -3.69 -6.14
CA TYR A 103 -1.81 -2.48 -5.36
C TYR A 103 -1.96 -1.24 -6.23
N ASP A 104 -2.65 -0.25 -5.69
CA ASP A 104 -2.66 1.11 -6.22
C ASP A 104 -1.89 2.01 -5.23
N VAL A 105 -0.68 2.38 -5.62
CA VAL A 105 0.21 3.21 -4.78
C VAL A 105 -0.22 4.66 -4.93
N ARG A 106 -0.76 5.24 -3.85
CA ARG A 106 -1.11 6.66 -3.81
C ARG A 106 -0.18 7.45 -2.92
N ILE A 107 0.02 8.70 -3.31
CA ILE A 107 0.51 9.72 -2.39
C ILE A 107 -0.70 10.13 -1.56
N CYS A 108 -0.62 9.96 -0.24
CA CYS A 108 -1.63 10.46 0.66
C CYS A 108 -1.49 11.99 0.71
N GLN A 109 -2.18 12.70 -0.19
CA GLN A 109 -2.32 14.16 -0.09
C GLN A 109 -3.41 14.45 0.94
N ILE A 110 -2.99 14.68 2.18
CA ILE A 110 -3.85 15.33 3.17
C ILE A 110 -4.10 16.74 2.61
N HIS A 111 -5.29 16.98 2.06
CA HIS A 111 -5.71 18.32 1.66
C HIS A 111 -6.09 19.08 2.93
N GLY A 112 -5.07 19.53 3.65
CA GLY A 112 -5.15 20.29 4.89
C GLY A 112 -3.75 20.81 5.22
N SER A 113 -3.63 22.13 5.30
CA SER A 113 -2.41 22.89 5.55
C SER A 113 -1.69 22.45 6.84
N TRP A 114 -0.78 21.47 6.73
CA TRP A 114 0.30 21.20 7.68
C TRP A 114 1.48 20.60 6.91
N GLU A 115 2.11 21.46 6.09
CA GLU A 115 3.34 21.15 5.39
C GLU A 115 4.52 21.37 6.34
N SER A 116 4.75 20.38 7.21
CA SER A 116 6.02 20.06 7.92
C SER A 116 5.68 19.29 9.19
N GLN A 117 5.91 17.97 9.21
CA GLN A 117 6.38 17.16 10.37
C GLN A 117 5.98 15.68 10.35
N SER A 118 5.13 15.19 9.46
CA SER A 118 4.70 13.78 9.52
C SER A 118 5.47 12.86 8.56
N LEU A 119 6.72 12.53 8.91
CA LEU A 119 7.34 11.27 8.47
C LEU A 119 7.27 10.19 9.57
N ALA A 120 6.92 10.56 10.80
CA ALA A 120 6.89 9.64 11.94
C ALA A 120 5.49 9.10 12.30
N GLY A 121 4.41 9.70 11.78
CA GLY A 121 3.06 9.46 12.32
C GLY A 121 2.25 8.31 11.70
N CYS A 122 2.51 7.91 10.46
CA CYS A 122 1.54 7.08 9.70
C CYS A 122 1.94 5.63 9.42
N ASP A 123 3.13 5.21 9.85
CA ASP A 123 3.76 3.94 9.44
C ASP A 123 3.98 2.89 10.54
N LEU A 124 3.42 3.09 11.74
CA LEU A 124 3.46 2.08 12.82
C LEU A 124 2.48 0.91 12.63
N MET A 125 1.63 0.97 11.60
CA MET A 125 0.37 0.22 11.53
C MET A 125 0.46 -1.28 11.26
N PHE A 126 1.63 -1.87 10.99
CA PHE A 126 1.70 -3.31 10.67
C PHE A 126 2.90 -4.10 11.22
N PHE A 127 3.84 -3.47 11.94
CA PHE A 127 5.04 -4.19 12.40
C PHE A 127 4.86 -4.99 13.69
N PHE A 128 3.79 -4.78 14.46
CA PHE A 128 3.58 -5.50 15.72
C PHE A 128 2.97 -6.89 15.57
N LEU A 129 2.42 -7.26 14.41
CA LEU A 129 1.73 -8.55 14.21
C LEU A 129 2.66 -9.75 13.95
N ASN A 130 3.98 -9.54 13.84
CA ASN A 130 4.94 -10.63 13.57
C ASN A 130 6.06 -10.72 14.63
N MET A 131 5.78 -10.30 15.87
CA MET A 131 6.72 -10.32 17.00
C MET A 131 6.81 -11.68 17.71
N SER A 132 6.41 -12.78 17.06
CA SER A 132 6.58 -14.16 17.58
C SER A 132 7.57 -14.99 16.77
N GLN A 133 8.31 -14.39 15.84
CA GLN A 133 9.23 -15.10 14.94
C GLN A 133 10.62 -14.44 14.78
N ILE A 134 10.90 -13.29 15.43
CA ILE A 134 12.16 -12.53 15.21
C ILE A 134 12.85 -12.16 16.55
N VAL A 135 12.47 -12.80 17.65
CA VAL A 135 13.28 -12.86 18.88
C VAL A 135 13.78 -14.28 19.06
#